data_AF-A0A964MBW8-F1
#
_entry.id   AF-A0A964MBW8-F1
#
_cell.length_a   1.000
_cell.length_b   1.000
_cell.length_c   1.000
_cell.angle_alpha   90.00
_cell.angle_beta   90.00
_cell.angle_gamma   90.00
#
_symmetry.space_group_name_H-M   'P 1'
#
loop_
_entity.id
_entity.type
_entity.pdbx_description
1 polymer ?
#
loop_
_entity_poly.entity_id
_entity_poly.type
_entity_poly.pdbx_seq_one_letter_code
_entity_poly.pdbx_strand_id
1 'polypeptide(L)'
;MGHVKLHIPGPVEVSEKTFKAFCSPMIGHRGQGFKDLYAKIQPKLQRLLSTRQLVYISTSSAWGVMEGAIRNLVAKKVLNCMCGAFS
;
A
#
# COMPACT_ATOMS: atom_id res chain seq x y z
N MET A 1 -1.17 3.90 31.49
CA MET A 1 0.11 3.71 30.77
C MET A 1 0.24 4.81 29.73
N GLY A 2 1.43 5.38 29.57
CA GLY A 2 1.68 6.40 28.53
C GLY A 2 1.76 5.78 27.13
N HIS A 3 1.65 6.62 26.10
CA HIS A 3 1.83 6.22 24.71
C HIS A 3 3.27 5.77 24.45
N VAL A 4 3.46 4.57 23.88
CA VAL A 4 4.79 4.02 23.55
C VAL A 4 5.21 4.53 22.17
N LYS A 5 6.30 5.29 22.11
CA LYS A 5 6.86 5.74 20.84
C LYS A 5 7.68 4.60 20.20
N LEU A 6 7.30 4.21 18.98
CA LEU A 6 7.96 3.12 18.25
C LEU A 6 9.27 3.59 17.60
N HIS A 7 10.40 3.10 18.11
CA HIS A 7 11.74 3.23 17.52
C HIS A 7 12.23 1.91 16.92
N ILE A 8 11.33 1.21 16.23
CA ILE A 8 11.58 -0.09 15.58
C ILE A 8 11.47 0.05 14.05
N PRO A 9 11.97 -0.92 13.26
CA PRO A 9 11.93 -0.86 11.79
C PRO A 9 10.51 -0.79 11.18
N GLY A 10 9.49 -1.18 11.94
CA GLY A 10 8.09 -1.10 11.56
C GLY A 10 7.21 -1.91 12.53
N PRO A 11 5.92 -1.57 12.69
CA PRO A 11 5.24 -0.39 12.14
C PRO A 11 5.76 0.92 12.76
N VAL A 12 5.38 2.05 12.15
CA VAL A 12 5.72 3.41 12.64
C VAL A 12 4.45 4.23 12.84
N GLU A 13 4.58 5.32 13.58
CA GLU A 13 3.49 6.27 13.82
C GLU A 13 2.96 6.86 12.52
N VAL A 14 1.63 6.97 12.42
CA VAL A 14 0.98 7.71 11.35
C VAL A 14 0.83 9.18 11.74
N SER A 15 0.82 10.09 10.76
CA SER A 15 0.56 11.50 11.05
C SER A 15 -0.81 11.69 11.70
N GLU A 16 -0.95 12.70 12.58
CA GLU A 16 -2.22 13.02 13.25
C GLU A 16 -3.37 13.24 12.23
N LYS A 17 -3.06 13.87 11.10
CA LYS A 17 -4.02 14.07 10.00
C LYS A 17 -4.54 12.75 9.44
N THR A 18 -3.66 11.78 9.22
CA THR A 18 -4.02 10.45 8.73
C THR A 18 -4.82 9.69 9.77
N PHE A 19 -4.41 9.75 11.04
CA PHE A 19 -5.12 9.12 12.15
C PHE A 19 -6.57 9.63 12.26
N LYS A 20 -6.77 10.96 12.23
CA LYS A 20 -8.10 11.57 12.23
C LYS A 20 -8.94 11.14 11.01
N ALA A 21 -8.32 10.98 9.84
CA ALA A 21 -9.03 10.49 8.66
C ALA A 21 -9.55 9.05 8.85
N PHE A 22 -8.77 8.17 9.49
CA PHE A 22 -9.19 6.81 9.80
C PHE A 22 -10.37 6.73 10.79
N CYS A 23 -10.60 7.76 11.59
CA CYS A 23 -11.75 7.84 12.49
C CYS A 23 -13.07 8.18 11.78
N SER A 24 -13.05 8.46 10.48
CA SER A 24 -14.27 8.78 9.72
C SER A 24 -15.12 7.53 9.46
N PRO A 25 -16.46 7.64 9.39
CA PRO A 25 -17.33 6.54 9.00
C PRO A 25 -16.95 5.95 7.64
N MET A 26 -17.07 4.63 7.50
CA MET A 26 -16.81 3.96 6.23
C MET A 26 -17.78 4.39 5.14
N ILE A 27 -17.28 4.51 3.91
CA ILE A 27 -18.08 4.74 2.71
C ILE A 27 -18.29 3.41 1.96
N GLY A 28 -19.45 3.28 1.29
CA GLY A 28 -19.77 2.08 0.52
C GLY A 28 -18.83 1.87 -0.68
N HIS A 29 -18.25 0.67 -0.82
CA HIS A 29 -17.25 0.34 -1.85
C HIS A 29 -17.71 0.47 -3.31
N ARG A 30 -19.02 0.46 -3.57
CA ARG A 30 -19.61 0.68 -4.92
C ARG A 30 -20.20 2.08 -5.10
N GLY A 31 -20.24 2.88 -4.04
CA GLY A 31 -20.85 4.20 -4.03
C GLY A 31 -19.99 5.25 -4.74
N GLN A 32 -20.62 6.35 -5.14
CA GLN A 32 -19.94 7.45 -5.84
C GLN A 32 -18.80 8.03 -5.01
N GLY A 33 -18.97 8.19 -3.69
CA GLY A 33 -17.92 8.69 -2.82
C GLY A 33 -16.63 7.86 -2.85
N PHE A 34 -16.72 6.53 -2.96
CA PHE A 34 -15.52 5.67 -3.10
C PHE A 34 -14.87 5.86 -4.48
N LYS A 35 -15.68 5.91 -5.55
CA LYS A 35 -15.19 6.14 -6.92
C LYS A 35 -14.43 7.47 -7.02
N ASP A 36 -14.97 8.53 -6.44
CA ASP A 36 -14.36 9.86 -6.43
C ASP A 36 -13.05 9.88 -5.63
N LEU A 37 -13.04 9.24 -4.46
CA LEU A 37 -11.84 9.09 -3.64
C LEU A 37 -10.75 8.32 -4.40
N TYR A 38 -11.10 7.17 -4.98
CA TYR A 38 -10.18 6.31 -5.70
C TYR A 38 -9.63 7.00 -6.97
N ALA A 39 -10.47 7.74 -7.70
CA ALA A 39 -10.04 8.53 -8.85
C ALA A 39 -9.07 9.65 -8.45
N LYS A 40 -9.31 10.32 -7.31
CA LYS A 40 -8.47 11.42 -6.81
C LYS A 40 -7.09 10.98 -6.32
N ILE A 41 -6.95 9.75 -5.83
CA ILE A 41 -5.66 9.24 -5.35
C ILE A 41 -4.75 8.76 -6.49
N GLN A 42 -5.29 8.25 -7.60
CA GLN A 42 -4.50 7.69 -8.68
C GLN A 42 -3.44 8.64 -9.29
N PRO A 43 -3.76 9.89 -9.69
CA PRO A 43 -2.74 10.79 -10.25
C PRO A 43 -1.67 11.16 -9.22
N LYS A 44 -2.00 11.12 -7.91
CA LYS A 44 -1.03 11.35 -6.85
C LYS A 44 -0.08 10.17 -6.69
N LEU A 45 -0.59 8.95 -6.76
CA LEU A 45 0.21 7.73 -6.70
C LEU A 45 1.14 7.62 -7.93
N GLN A 46 0.62 7.91 -9.12
CA GLN A 46 1.41 7.97 -10.35
C GLN A 46 2.54 9.00 -10.27
N ARG A 47 2.26 10.19 -9.72
CA ARG A 47 3.28 11.21 -9.47
C ARG A 47 4.31 10.74 -8.43
N LEU A 48 3.86 10.16 -7.32
CA LEU A 48 4.73 9.67 -6.24
C LEU A 48 5.69 8.58 -6.73
N LEU A 49 5.17 7.63 -7.52
CA LEU A 49 5.94 6.51 -8.06
C LEU A 49 6.61 6.83 -9.40
N SER A 50 6.48 8.07 -9.91
CA SER A 50 7.03 8.51 -11.20
C SER A 50 6.68 7.60 -12.38
N THR A 51 5.40 7.19 -12.49
CA THR A 51 4.92 6.28 -13.53
C THR A 51 3.68 6.81 -14.24
N ARG A 52 3.50 6.41 -15.51
CA ARG A 52 2.24 6.61 -16.27
C ARG A 52 1.31 5.41 -16.21
N GLN A 53 1.76 4.27 -15.65
CA GLN A 53 0.98 3.05 -15.56
C GLN A 53 -0.08 3.14 -14.45
N LEU A 54 -1.04 2.22 -14.46
CA LEU A 54 -1.99 2.08 -13.35
C LEU A 54 -1.25 1.67 -12.08
N VAL A 55 -1.60 2.32 -10.97
CA VAL A 55 -1.14 1.92 -9.63
C VAL A 55 -2.26 1.15 -8.95
N TYR A 56 -1.95 -0.04 -8.45
CA TYR A 56 -2.91 -0.89 -7.75
C TYR A 56 -2.67 -0.82 -6.25
N ILE A 57 -3.75 -0.67 -5.48
CA ILE A 57 -3.71 -0.67 -4.03
C ILE A 57 -4.14 -2.05 -3.54
N SER A 58 -3.27 -2.71 -2.79
CA SER A 58 -3.57 -3.98 -2.14
C SER A 58 -3.86 -3.75 -0.66
N THR A 59 -4.90 -4.40 -0.12
CA THR A 59 -5.21 -4.41 1.32
C THR A 59 -4.45 -5.50 2.08
N SER A 60 -3.39 -6.04 1.47
CA SER A 60 -2.43 -6.96 2.08
C SER A 60 -1.12 -6.25 2.42
N SER A 61 -0.23 -6.91 3.15
CA SER A 61 1.15 -6.44 3.29
C SER A 61 1.91 -6.55 1.97
N ALA A 62 3.15 -6.04 1.92
CA ALA A 62 4.02 -6.17 0.75
C ALA A 62 4.18 -7.63 0.27
N TRP A 63 4.06 -8.60 1.18
CA TRP A 63 4.16 -10.02 0.87
C TRP A 63 3.04 -10.52 -0.04
N GLY A 64 1.80 -10.03 0.13
CA GLY A 64 0.69 -10.44 -0.72
C GLY A 64 0.87 -9.97 -2.17
N VAL A 65 1.47 -8.80 -2.37
CA VAL A 65 1.83 -8.31 -3.71
C VAL A 65 2.99 -9.12 -4.30
N MET A 66 4.01 -9.44 -3.51
CA MET A 66 5.13 -10.29 -3.92
C MET A 66 4.63 -11.68 -4.37
N GLU A 67 3.82 -12.34 -3.55
CA GLU A 67 3.22 -13.64 -3.87
C GLU A 67 2.39 -13.55 -5.15
N GLY A 68 1.53 -12.53 -5.27
CA GLY A 68 0.74 -12.28 -6.47
C GLY A 68 1.61 -12.14 -7.72
N ALA A 69 2.70 -11.38 -7.66
CA ALA A 69 3.62 -11.21 -8.79
C ALA A 69 4.26 -12.54 -9.20
N ILE A 70 4.79 -13.32 -8.24
CA ILE A 70 5.43 -14.61 -8.52
C ILE A 70 4.43 -15.59 -9.14
N ARG A 71 3.25 -15.75 -8.53
CA ARG A 71 2.23 -16.71 -8.98
C ARG A 71 1.69 -16.41 -10.38
N ASN A 72 1.67 -15.15 -10.80
CA ASN A 72 1.10 -14.75 -12.09
C ASN A 72 2.15 -14.60 -13.21
N LEU A 73 3.42 -14.30 -12.88
CA LEU A 73 4.43 -13.93 -13.87
C LEU A 73 5.55 -14.97 -14.05
N VAL A 74 5.69 -15.93 -13.13
CA VAL A 74 6.77 -16.94 -13.18
C VAL A 74 6.23 -18.29 -13.64
N ALA A 75 6.58 -18.69 -14.86
CA ALA A 75 6.15 -19.99 -15.41
C ALA A 75 7.14 -21.14 -15.13
N LYS A 76 8.44 -20.86 -14.98
CA LYS A 76 9.48 -21.88 -14.79
C LYS A 76 10.57 -21.47 -13.81
N LYS A 77 11.33 -20.43 -14.15
CA LYS A 77 12.45 -19.92 -13.34
C LYS A 77 12.39 -18.40 -13.29
N VAL A 78 12.87 -17.83 -12.20
CA VAL A 78 13.02 -16.39 -11.98
C VAL A 78 14.40 -16.12 -11.38
N LEU A 79 15.05 -15.05 -11.82
CA LEU A 79 16.28 -14.58 -11.19
C LEU A 79 15.90 -13.76 -9.96
N ASN A 80 16.46 -14.11 -8.80
CA ASN A 80 16.29 -13.32 -7.60
C ASN A 80 17.67 -12.83 -7.09
N CYS A 81 17.87 -11.51 -7.07
CA CYS A 81 19.14 -10.88 -6.73
C CYS A 81 19.17 -10.50 -5.25
N MET A 82 19.88 -11.28 -4.44
CA MET A 82 19.85 -11.16 -2.97
C MET A 82 20.74 -10.04 -2.44
N CYS A 83 20.17 -9.16 -1.62
CA CYS A 83 20.91 -8.13 -0.88
C CYS A 83 20.46 -7.98 0.60
N GLY A 84 19.66 -8.92 1.12
CA GLY A 84 19.25 -8.93 2.52
C GLY A 84 18.03 -9.81 2.76
N ALA A 85 17.40 -9.67 3.93
CA ALA A 85 16.28 -10.51 4.37
C ALA A 85 14.98 -10.33 3.56
N PHE A 86 14.88 -9.29 2.73
CA PHE A 86 13.68 -8.94 1.95
C PHE A 86 13.82 -9.19 0.46
N SER A 87 14.98 -9.67 0.01
CA SER A 87 15.19 -10.04 -1.39
C SER A 87 14.54 -11.38 -1.69
#